data_AF-A0AAJ4DQE0-F1
#
_entry.id   AF-A0AAJ4DQE0-F1
#
_cell.length_a   1.000
_cell.length_b   1.000
_cell.length_c   1.000
_cell.angle_alpha   90.00
_cell.angle_beta   90.00
_cell.angle_gamma   90.00
#
_symmetry.space_group_name_H-M   'P 1'
#
loop_
_entity.id
_entity.type
_entity.pdbx_description
1 polymer ?
#
loop_
_entity_poly.entity_id
_entity_poly.type
_entity_poly.pdbx_seq_one_letter_code
_entity_poly.pdbx_strand_id
1 'polypeptide(L)'
;MTDFLYNTQEIKWGREGSEKVLTVRGLSTQDLTIAIRTHKDSLTKAFQMAEGRLENNSDLSEFGLELMEQFPGLVAQLIALATDKPNRAGEIERLPAPVQLRLMLAVYELTIEDTGGLQDFLQQVFAILDRIKATTHSLNSRPKPAMEANTGT
;
A
#
# COMPACT_ATOMS: atom_id res chain seq x y z
N MET A 1 22.81 14.72 -13.39
CA MET A 1 21.45 14.19 -13.22
C MET A 1 21.41 13.73 -11.79
N THR A 2 20.74 14.46 -10.91
CA THR A 2 20.67 14.07 -9.50
C THR A 2 19.67 12.92 -9.45
N ASP A 3 20.17 11.70 -9.30
CA ASP A 3 19.30 10.56 -9.05
C ASP A 3 18.43 10.90 -7.84
N PHE A 4 17.12 10.62 -7.92
CA PHE A 4 16.24 10.83 -6.78
C PHE A 4 16.79 10.02 -5.60
N LEU A 5 17.16 10.72 -4.53
CA LEU A 5 17.75 10.12 -3.34
C LEU A 5 16.61 9.55 -2.49
N TYR A 6 16.29 8.28 -2.68
CA TYR A 6 15.46 7.52 -1.75
C TYR A 6 16.25 6.32 -1.23
N ASN A 7 16.01 5.98 0.03
CA ASN A 7 16.67 4.85 0.66
C ASN A 7 16.17 3.54 0.04
N THR A 8 17.09 2.59 -0.09
CA THR A 8 16.80 1.24 -0.55
C THR A 8 17.43 0.23 0.38
N GLN A 9 16.86 -0.98 0.43
CA GLN A 9 17.37 -2.08 1.22
C GLN A 9 17.43 -3.36 0.39
N GLU A 10 18.55 -4.08 0.48
CA GLU A 10 18.74 -5.39 -0.14
C GLU A 10 18.32 -6.51 0.81
N ILE A 11 17.39 -7.36 0.37
CA ILE A 11 17.04 -8.59 1.07
C ILE A 11 17.67 -9.78 0.34
N LYS A 12 18.56 -10.48 1.05
CA LYS A 12 19.28 -11.67 0.53
C LYS A 12 18.69 -12.97 1.10
N TRP A 13 18.64 -14.01 0.25
CA TRP A 13 18.25 -15.36 0.65
C TRP A 13 18.82 -16.42 -0.30
N GLY A 14 18.84 -17.67 0.15
CA GLY A 14 19.42 -18.79 -0.60
C GLY A 14 20.59 -19.42 0.15
N ARG A 15 21.24 -20.39 -0.48
CA ARG A 15 22.47 -21.01 0.06
C ARG A 15 23.68 -20.26 -0.47
N GLU A 16 24.77 -20.32 0.29
CA GLU A 16 26.07 -19.79 -0.13
C GLU A 16 26.46 -20.28 -1.54
N GLY A 17 26.83 -19.35 -2.43
CA GLY A 17 27.10 -19.62 -3.85
C GLY A 17 25.87 -19.63 -4.77
N SER A 18 24.66 -19.44 -4.24
CA SER A 18 23.38 -19.37 -5.00
C SER A 18 22.44 -18.28 -4.46
N GLU A 19 23.03 -17.23 -3.90
CA GLU A 19 22.30 -16.16 -3.24
C GLU A 19 21.44 -15.38 -4.23
N LYS A 20 20.21 -15.14 -3.83
CA LYS A 20 19.26 -14.26 -4.50
C LYS A 20 19.18 -12.98 -3.70
N VAL A 21 19.10 -11.87 -4.42
CA VAL A 21 18.92 -10.54 -3.84
C VAL A 21 17.71 -9.88 -4.47
N LEU A 22 16.96 -9.16 -3.65
CA LEU A 22 15.89 -8.28 -4.10
C LEU A 22 16.01 -6.96 -3.36
N THR A 23 16.05 -5.88 -4.13
CA THR A 23 16.11 -4.51 -3.59
C THR A 23 14.71 -3.95 -3.48
N VAL A 24 14.39 -3.32 -2.35
CA VAL A 24 13.13 -2.62 -2.11
C VAL A 24 13.38 -1.18 -1.72
N ARG A 25 12.40 -0.31 -2.00
CA ARG A 25 12.29 1.07 -1.52
C ARG A 25 11.01 1.27 -0.72
N GLY A 26 10.89 2.40 -0.02
CA GLY A 26 9.63 2.82 0.58
C GLY A 26 8.52 3.03 -0.45
N LEU A 27 7.26 2.95 -0.02
CA LEU A 27 6.10 3.19 -0.87
C LEU A 27 5.88 4.69 -1.06
N SER A 28 5.76 5.10 -2.31
CA SER A 28 5.37 6.46 -2.68
C SER A 28 3.85 6.63 -2.64
N THR A 29 3.38 7.88 -2.66
CA THR A 29 1.95 8.20 -2.84
C THR A 29 1.34 7.54 -4.08
N GLN A 30 2.11 7.37 -5.15
CA GLN A 30 1.66 6.69 -6.36
C GLN A 30 1.44 5.20 -6.11
N ASP A 31 2.35 4.53 -5.40
CA ASP A 31 2.22 3.11 -5.06
C ASP A 31 1.00 2.86 -4.19
N LEU A 32 0.80 3.70 -3.17
CA LEU A 32 -0.37 3.65 -2.31
C LEU A 32 -1.66 3.84 -3.10
N THR A 33 -1.66 4.77 -4.06
CA THR A 33 -2.83 4.97 -4.94
C THR A 33 -3.13 3.73 -5.78
N ILE A 34 -2.09 3.06 -6.30
CA ILE A 34 -2.25 1.80 -7.05
C ILE A 34 -2.80 0.70 -6.14
N ALA A 35 -2.24 0.55 -4.93
CA ALA A 35 -2.69 -0.42 -3.95
C ALA A 35 -4.16 -0.18 -3.54
N ILE A 36 -4.53 1.07 -3.24
CA ILE A 36 -5.90 1.47 -2.88
C ILE A 36 -6.89 1.13 -3.99
N ARG A 37 -6.55 1.41 -5.26
CA ARG A 37 -7.44 1.12 -6.39
C ARG A 37 -7.61 -0.38 -6.63
N THR A 38 -6.56 -1.16 -6.40
CA THR A 38 -6.53 -2.59 -6.71
C THR A 38 -7.07 -3.45 -5.56
N HIS A 39 -6.82 -3.04 -4.32
CA HIS A 39 -7.08 -3.82 -3.11
C HIS A 39 -7.87 -3.04 -2.05
N LYS A 40 -8.78 -2.16 -2.47
CA LYS A 40 -9.56 -1.27 -1.59
C LYS A 40 -10.14 -1.98 -0.36
N ASP A 41 -10.79 -3.12 -0.58
CA ASP A 41 -11.49 -3.86 0.48
C ASP A 41 -10.49 -4.51 1.45
N SER A 42 -9.42 -5.11 0.92
CA SER A 42 -8.33 -5.69 1.73
C SER A 42 -7.64 -4.62 2.56
N LEU A 43 -7.34 -3.45 1.99
CA LEU A 43 -6.74 -2.34 2.71
C LEU A 43 -7.66 -1.81 3.80
N THR A 44 -8.96 -1.66 3.51
CA THR A 44 -9.94 -1.20 4.51
C THR A 44 -9.97 -2.15 5.71
N LYS A 45 -9.96 -3.46 5.48
CA LYS A 45 -9.92 -4.47 6.55
C LYS A 45 -8.59 -4.50 7.29
N ALA A 46 -7.47 -4.44 6.55
CA ALA A 46 -6.13 -4.34 7.12
C ALA A 46 -6.00 -3.14 8.07
N PHE A 47 -6.60 -2.00 7.71
CA PHE A 47 -6.64 -0.83 8.58
C PHE A 47 -7.47 -1.03 9.84
N GLN A 48 -8.65 -1.66 9.73
CA GLN A 48 -9.48 -2.01 10.89
C GLN A 48 -8.74 -2.98 11.84
N MET A 49 -7.92 -3.88 11.30
CA MET A 49 -7.10 -4.80 12.09
C MET A 49 -5.95 -4.09 12.80
N ALA A 50 -5.40 -3.04 12.21
CA ALA A 50 -4.35 -2.23 12.81
C ALA A 50 -4.86 -1.24 13.88
N GLU A 51 -6.13 -0.85 13.82
CA GLU A 51 -6.70 0.14 14.74
C GLU A 51 -6.56 -0.32 16.20
N GLY A 52 -5.88 0.49 17.03
CA GLY A 52 -5.61 0.19 18.44
C GLY A 52 -4.45 -0.77 18.71
N ARG A 53 -3.72 -1.24 17.68
CA ARG A 53 -2.58 -2.16 17.82
C ARG A 53 -1.20 -1.54 17.58
N LEU A 54 -1.16 -0.28 17.12
CA LEU A 54 0.08 0.32 16.60
C LEU A 54 0.86 1.14 17.63
N GLU A 55 0.60 0.95 18.92
CA GLU A 55 1.29 1.66 19.99
C GLU A 55 2.61 0.99 20.39
N ASN A 56 2.82 -0.30 20.06
CA ASN A 56 4.05 -1.04 20.41
C ASN A 56 4.68 -1.75 19.19
N ASN A 57 6.02 -1.70 19.07
CA ASN A 57 6.77 -2.32 17.97
C ASN A 57 6.67 -3.86 17.91
N SER A 58 6.41 -4.53 19.05
CA SER A 58 6.20 -5.99 19.11
C SER A 58 5.03 -6.44 18.24
N ASP A 59 4.00 -5.59 18.14
CA ASP A 59 2.74 -5.90 17.47
C ASP A 59 2.87 -5.85 15.94
N LEU A 60 3.95 -5.24 15.44
CA LEU A 60 4.15 -5.03 14.00
C LEU A 60 4.50 -6.32 13.24
N SER A 61 5.33 -7.19 13.81
CA SER A 61 5.69 -8.46 13.17
C SER A 61 4.50 -9.43 13.16
N GLU A 62 3.72 -9.46 14.24
CA GLU A 62 2.48 -10.22 14.34
C GLU A 62 1.42 -9.69 13.36
N PHE A 63 1.27 -8.37 13.29
CA PHE A 63 0.40 -7.73 12.31
C PHE A 63 0.84 -8.03 10.87
N GLY A 64 2.15 -7.98 10.59
CA GLY A 64 2.70 -8.35 9.29
C GLY A 64 2.36 -9.79 8.89
N LEU A 65 2.45 -10.74 9.84
CA LEU A 65 2.04 -12.12 9.62
C LEU A 65 0.53 -12.25 9.38
N GLU A 66 -0.29 -11.54 10.14
CA GLU A 66 -1.75 -11.55 9.99
C GLU A 66 -2.17 -10.95 8.62
N LEU A 67 -1.50 -9.90 8.16
CA LEU A 67 -1.70 -9.35 6.82
C LEU A 67 -1.34 -10.34 5.72
N MET A 68 -0.24 -11.09 5.89
CA MET A 68 0.17 -12.12 4.95
C MET A 68 -0.81 -13.28 4.88
N GLU A 69 -1.41 -13.66 6.02
CA GLU A 69 -2.41 -14.71 6.09
C GLU A 69 -3.75 -14.29 5.48
N GLN A 70 -4.25 -13.11 5.84
CA GLN A 70 -5.58 -12.65 5.43
C GLN A 70 -5.59 -12.03 4.03
N PHE A 71 -4.49 -11.38 3.63
CA PHE A 71 -4.40 -10.61 2.39
C PHE A 71 -3.08 -10.85 1.62
N PRO A 72 -2.73 -12.09 1.26
CA PRO A 72 -1.47 -12.40 0.58
C PRO A 72 -1.28 -11.61 -0.72
N GLY A 73 -2.36 -11.43 -1.50
CA GLY A 73 -2.31 -10.65 -2.75
C GLY A 73 -2.03 -9.16 -2.53
N LEU A 74 -2.52 -8.58 -1.42
CA LEU A 74 -2.19 -7.19 -1.08
C LEU A 74 -0.71 -7.08 -0.72
N VAL A 75 -0.20 -7.96 0.15
CA VAL A 75 1.22 -7.95 0.54
C VAL A 75 2.12 -8.11 -0.67
N ALA A 76 1.80 -9.05 -1.56
CA ALA A 76 2.56 -9.26 -2.79
C ALA A 76 2.55 -8.02 -3.70
N GLN A 77 1.41 -7.34 -3.82
CA GLN A 77 1.31 -6.11 -4.61
C GLN A 77 2.13 -4.96 -4.01
N LEU A 78 2.12 -4.79 -2.68
CA LEU A 78 2.91 -3.76 -2.00
C LEU A 78 4.41 -3.98 -2.19
N ILE A 79 4.89 -5.22 -2.02
CA ILE A 79 6.28 -5.56 -2.28
C ILE A 79 6.62 -5.38 -3.77
N ALA A 80 5.74 -5.82 -4.69
CA ALA A 80 5.97 -5.66 -6.13
C ALA A 80 6.12 -4.19 -6.53
N LEU A 81 5.31 -3.29 -5.94
CA LEU A 81 5.43 -1.85 -6.11
C LEU A 81 6.76 -1.32 -5.56
N ALA A 82 7.13 -1.73 -4.35
CA ALA A 82 8.39 -1.36 -3.71
C ALA A 82 9.65 -1.88 -4.43
N THR A 83 9.51 -2.84 -5.33
CA THR A 83 10.61 -3.35 -6.19
C THR A 83 10.61 -2.73 -7.59
N ASP A 84 9.77 -1.73 -7.83
CA ASP A 84 9.53 -1.10 -9.15
C ASP A 84 9.07 -2.10 -10.23
N LYS A 85 8.43 -3.19 -9.81
CA LYS A 85 7.92 -4.26 -10.68
C LYS A 85 6.43 -4.53 -10.40
N PRO A 86 5.54 -3.55 -10.56
CA PRO A 86 4.13 -3.65 -10.15
C PRO A 86 3.37 -4.83 -10.76
N ASN A 87 3.77 -5.29 -11.95
CA ASN A 87 3.13 -6.39 -12.68
C ASN A 87 3.66 -7.79 -12.29
N ARG A 88 4.53 -7.87 -11.28
CA ARG A 88 5.20 -9.11 -10.86
C ARG A 88 4.75 -9.60 -9.49
N ALA A 89 3.60 -9.14 -8.98
CA ALA A 89 3.04 -9.57 -7.69
C ALA A 89 2.92 -11.10 -7.57
N GLY A 90 2.50 -11.80 -8.64
CA GLY A 90 2.42 -13.27 -8.64
C GLY A 90 3.77 -13.98 -8.50
N GLU A 91 4.90 -13.32 -8.75
CA GLU A 91 6.23 -13.86 -8.44
C GLU A 91 6.57 -13.67 -6.95
N ILE A 92 6.13 -12.57 -6.35
CA ILE A 92 6.29 -12.30 -4.92
C ILE A 92 5.50 -13.33 -4.09
N GLU A 93 4.25 -13.63 -4.46
CA GLU A 93 3.41 -14.63 -3.76
C GLU A 93 4.08 -16.01 -3.67
N ARG A 94 4.96 -16.34 -4.62
CA ARG A 94 5.66 -17.62 -4.69
C ARG A 94 6.99 -17.64 -3.94
N LEU A 95 7.42 -16.50 -3.41
CA LEU A 95 8.62 -16.46 -2.57
C LEU A 95 8.38 -17.24 -1.26
N PRO A 96 9.44 -17.77 -0.62
CA PRO A 96 9.29 -18.36 0.70
C PRO A 96 8.68 -17.35 1.69
N ALA A 97 7.72 -17.78 2.52
CA ALA A 97 7.06 -16.89 3.47
C ALA A 97 8.02 -16.06 4.35
N PRO A 98 9.14 -16.61 4.88
CA PRO A 98 10.10 -15.81 5.65
C PRO A 98 10.81 -14.72 4.82
N VAL A 99 10.90 -14.88 3.50
CA VAL A 99 11.43 -13.87 2.59
C VAL A 99 10.40 -12.77 2.37
N GLN A 100 9.13 -13.14 2.13
CA GLN A 100 8.04 -12.17 1.98
C GLN A 100 7.88 -11.30 3.23
N LEU A 101 7.96 -11.88 4.43
CA LEU A 101 7.89 -11.12 5.69
C LEU A 101 9.04 -10.13 5.82
N ARG A 102 10.29 -10.56 5.57
CA ARG A 102 11.46 -9.66 5.61
C ARG A 102 11.36 -8.52 4.59
N LEU A 103 10.84 -8.81 3.40
CA LEU A 103 10.56 -7.78 2.39
C LEU A 103 9.49 -6.80 2.87
N MET A 104 8.39 -7.29 3.42
CA MET A 104 7.31 -6.43 3.92
C MET A 104 7.78 -5.52 5.06
N LEU A 105 8.56 -6.04 6.00
CA LEU A 105 9.15 -5.26 7.10
C LEU A 105 10.10 -4.17 6.57
N ALA A 106 10.98 -4.50 5.62
CA ALA A 106 11.86 -3.52 4.99
C ALA A 106 11.07 -2.44 4.24
N VAL A 107 10.02 -2.82 3.50
CA VAL A 107 9.13 -1.85 2.83
C VAL A 107 8.45 -0.94 3.84
N TYR A 108 7.97 -1.49 4.95
CA TYR A 108 7.38 -0.71 6.03
C TYR A 108 8.38 0.30 6.60
N GLU A 109 9.56 -0.16 7.03
CA GLU A 109 10.60 0.68 7.63
C GLU A 109 10.96 1.85 6.70
N LEU A 110 11.25 1.56 5.43
CA LEU A 110 11.58 2.57 4.42
C LEU A 110 10.41 3.51 4.05
N THR A 111 9.16 3.10 4.30
CA THR A 111 7.98 3.94 4.04
C THR A 111 7.74 4.94 5.17
N ILE A 112 8.04 4.56 6.41
CA ILE A 112 7.73 5.36 7.60
C ILE A 112 8.93 6.05 8.24
N GLU A 113 10.15 5.79 7.74
CA GLU A 113 11.42 6.35 8.26
C GLU A 113 11.34 7.87 8.48
N ASP A 114 10.68 8.58 7.55
CA ASP A 114 10.55 10.05 7.58
C ASP A 114 9.17 10.55 8.07
N THR A 115 8.23 9.67 8.41
CA THR A 115 6.83 10.05 8.65
C THR A 115 6.44 10.21 10.11
N GLY A 116 7.40 10.18 11.05
CA GLY A 116 7.10 10.22 12.50
C GLY A 116 6.54 8.91 13.06
N GLY A 117 6.47 7.85 12.25
CA GLY A 117 5.93 6.54 12.60
C GLY A 117 4.71 6.13 11.77
N LEU A 118 4.19 4.92 12.04
CA LEU A 118 3.08 4.34 11.30
C LEU A 118 1.75 5.07 11.55
N GLN A 119 1.50 5.51 12.77
CA GLN A 119 0.25 6.21 13.10
C GLN A 119 0.09 7.49 12.26
N ASP A 120 1.14 8.31 12.19
CA ASP A 120 1.18 9.55 11.41
C ASP A 120 1.05 9.26 9.90
N PHE A 121 1.72 8.21 9.42
CA PHE A 121 1.56 7.76 8.04
C PHE A 121 0.11 7.36 7.72
N LEU A 122 -0.53 6.55 8.58
CA LEU A 122 -1.90 6.11 8.37
C LEU A 122 -2.88 7.28 8.40
N GLN A 123 -2.70 8.25 9.31
CA GLN A 123 -3.51 9.48 9.31
C GLN A 123 -3.41 10.23 7.99
N GLN A 124 -2.21 10.35 7.43
CA GLN A 124 -2.01 10.99 6.12
C GLN A 124 -2.70 10.23 4.99
N VAL A 125 -2.61 8.89 5.01
CA VAL A 125 -3.31 8.03 4.03
C VAL A 125 -4.83 8.18 4.16
N PHE A 126 -5.39 8.22 5.38
CA PHE A 126 -6.82 8.43 5.59
C PHE A 126 -7.28 9.80 5.09
N ALA A 127 -6.51 10.86 5.34
CA ALA A 127 -6.81 12.18 4.82
C ALA A 127 -6.89 12.20 3.28
N ILE A 128 -6.03 11.42 2.60
CA ILE A 128 -6.08 11.26 1.14
C ILE A 128 -7.31 10.44 0.71
N LEU A 129 -7.58 9.33 1.38
CA LEU A 129 -8.72 8.46 1.07
C LEU A 129 -10.06 9.18 1.21
N ASP A 130 -10.23 9.98 2.26
CA ASP A 130 -11.47 10.73 2.47
C ASP A 130 -11.65 11.85 1.45
N ARG A 131 -10.56 12.50 1.00
CA ARG A 131 -10.60 13.43 -0.13
C ARG A 131 -11.07 12.74 -1.42
N ILE A 132 -10.56 11.54 -1.72
CA ILE A 132 -10.96 10.77 -2.91
C ILE A 132 -12.46 10.41 -2.86
N LYS A 133 -12.96 9.98 -1.69
CA LYS A 133 -14.41 9.70 -1.49
C LYS A 133 -15.25 10.95 -1.71
N ALA A 134 -14.85 12.11 -1.17
CA ALA A 134 -15.58 13.37 -1.30
C ALA A 134 -15.66 13.87 -2.76
N THR A 135 -14.57 13.75 -3.53
CA THR A 135 -14.56 14.13 -4.96
C THR A 135 -15.46 13.23 -5.81
N THR A 136 -15.58 11.95 -5.47
CA THR A 136 -16.43 11.01 -6.23
C THR A 136 -17.92 11.28 -5.97
N HIS A 137 -18.28 11.70 -4.76
CA HIS A 137 -19.67 12.05 -4.42
C HIS A 137 -20.15 13.34 -5.11
N SER A 138 -19.28 14.33 -5.33
CA SER A 138 -19.67 15.61 -5.96
C SER A 138 -19.89 15.51 -7.48
N LEU A 139 -19.25 14.54 -8.15
CA LEU A 139 -19.40 14.31 -9.60
C LEU A 139 -20.72 13.61 -9.96
N ASN A 140 -21.30 12.82 -9.05
CA ASN A 140 -22.60 12.15 -9.26
C ASN A 140 -23.81 13.05 -9.02
N SER A 141 -23.60 14.27 -8.49
CA SER A 141 -24.66 15.25 -8.19
C SER A 141 -24.72 16.39 -9.21
N ARG A 142 -24.75 16.08 -10.53
CA ARG A 142 -25.20 17.06 -11.53
C ARG A 142 -26.73 16.98 -11.65
N PRO A 143 -27.49 18.07 -11.40
CA PRO A 143 -28.91 18.10 -11.70
C PRO A 143 -29.14 17.86 -13.19
N LYS A 144 -30.07 16.97 -13.52
CA LYS A 144 -30.60 16.76 -14.87
C LYS A 144 -31.07 18.12 -15.42
N PRO A 145 -30.68 18.54 -16.64
CA PRO A 145 -31.14 19.82 -17.18
C PRO A 145 -32.67 19.81 -17.23
N ALA A 146 -33.28 20.86 -16.68
CA ALA A 146 -34.72 21.04 -16.68
C ALA A 146 -35.21 21.02 -18.13
N MET A 147 -36.12 20.10 -18.43
CA MET A 147 -36.80 19.99 -19.70
C MET A 147 -37.63 21.25 -19.89
N GLU A 148 -37.25 22.11 -20.84
CA GLU A 148 -37.99 23.32 -21.19
C GLU A 148 -39.41 22.95 -21.59
N ALA A 149 -40.38 23.38 -20.77
CA ALA A 149 -41.80 23.28 -21.09
C ALA A 149 -42.10 24.29 -22.19
N ASN A 150 -42.20 23.78 -23.42
CA ASN A 150 -42.75 24.50 -24.56
C ASN A 150 -44.26 24.67 -24.36
N THR A 151 -44.70 25.80 -23.82
CA THR A 151 -46.10 26.23 -23.91
C THR A 151 -46.24 27.19 -25.07
N GLY A 152 -46.75 26.65 -26.17
CA GLY A 152 -47.25 27.47 -27.27
C GLY A 152 -48.49 28.26 -26.86
N THR A 153 -48.58 29.46 -27.42
CA THR A 153 -49.82 30.15 -27.84
C THR A 153 -49.45 31.10 -28.96
#